data_AF-A0A432G7P8-F1
#
_entry.id   AF-A0A432G7P8-F1
#
_cell.length_a   1.000
_cell.length_b   1.000
_cell.length_c   1.000
_cell.angle_alpha   90.00
_cell.angle_beta   90.00
_cell.angle_gamma   90.00
#
_symmetry.space_group_name_H-M   'P 1'
#
loop_
_entity.id
_entity.type
_entity.pdbx_description
1 polymer ?
#
loop_
_entity_poly.entity_id
_entity_poly.type
_entity_poly.pdbx_seq_one_letter_code
_entity_poly.pdbx_strand_id
1 'polypeptide(L)' 'MKEQYGVMVCGHGSRDTGAVEEFQAVAQGLKERLPQYETDWGFL' A
#
# COMPACT_ATOMS: atom_id res chain seq x y z
N MET A 1 5.71 24.38 12.10
CA MET A 1 4.87 23.60 11.17
C MET A 1 4.72 22.21 11.74
N LYS A 2 3.56 21.57 11.62
CA LYS A 2 3.35 20.20 12.11
C LYS A 2 3.77 19.24 11.00
N GLU A 3 4.67 18.30 11.30
CA GLU A 3 5.07 17.28 10.33
C GLU A 3 3.91 16.31 10.08
N GLN A 4 3.69 15.96 8.82
CA GLN A 4 2.68 15.00 8.39
C GLN A 4 3.35 13.93 7.54
N TYR A 5 3.07 12.68 7.87
CA TYR A 5 3.67 11.51 7.22
C TYR A 5 2.59 10.68 6.53
N GLY A 6 2.97 10.06 5.42
CA GLY A 6 2.16 9.10 4.69
C GLY A 6 2.95 7.84 4.36
N VAL A 7 2.25 6.78 3.98
CA VAL A 7 2.80 5.47 3.64
C VAL A 7 2.41 5.14 2.20
N MET A 8 3.39 4.81 1.36
CA MET A 8 3.19 4.35 -0.01
C MET A 8 3.73 2.93 -0.14
N VAL A 9 2.88 1.98 -0.52
CA VAL A 9 3.30 0.61 -0.83
C VAL A 9 3.60 0.51 -2.32
N CYS A 10 4.86 0.26 -2.69
CA CYS A 10 5.29 0.19 -4.09
C CYS A 10 5.61 -1.24 -4.50
N GLY A 11 4.93 -1.75 -5.52
CA GLY A 11 5.26 -3.01 -6.18
C GLY A 11 5.86 -2.80 -7.57
N HIS A 12 6.46 -3.83 -8.15
CA HIS A 12 6.93 -3.79 -9.56
C HIS A 12 5.81 -4.18 -10.56
N GLY A 13 4.62 -4.52 -10.05
CA GLY A 13 3.57 -5.16 -10.83
C GLY A 13 3.88 -6.62 -11.17
N SER A 14 2.85 -7.34 -11.58
CA SER A 14 2.96 -8.74 -12.03
C SER A 14 1.97 -9.00 -13.15
N ARG A 15 2.29 -9.96 -14.03
CA ARG A 15 1.34 -10.52 -15.01
C ARG A 15 0.49 -11.63 -14.40
N ASP A 16 0.90 -12.14 -13.25
CA ASP A 16 0.13 -13.08 -12.46
C ASP A 16 -0.90 -12.29 -11.62
N THR A 17 -2.19 -12.57 -11.85
CA THR A 17 -3.28 -11.92 -11.14
C THR A 17 -3.28 -12.27 -9.65
N GLY A 18 -2.88 -13.49 -9.28
CA GLY A 18 -2.80 -13.91 -7.88
C GLY A 18 -1.75 -13.10 -7.12
N ALA A 19 -0.59 -12.84 -7.73
CA ALA A 19 0.44 -11.99 -7.13
C ALA A 19 -0.04 -10.54 -6.94
N VAL A 20 -0.86 -10.02 -7.85
CA VAL A 20 -1.49 -8.69 -7.72
C VAL A 20 -2.51 -8.67 -6.57
N GLU A 21 -3.33 -9.70 -6.44
CA GLU A 21 -4.31 -9.83 -5.36
C GLU A 21 -3.65 -9.93 -3.99
N GLU A 22 -2.59 -10.73 -3.86
CA GLU A 22 -1.81 -10.84 -2.62
C GLU A 22 -1.17 -9.50 -2.24
N PHE A 23 -0.60 -8.78 -3.21
CA PHE A 23 -0.06 -7.44 -2.99
C PHE A 23 -1.13 -6.46 -2.47
N GLN A 24 -2.32 -6.48 -3.09
CA GLN A 24 -3.44 -5.63 -2.67
C GLN A 24 -3.92 -5.96 -1.25
N ALA A 25 -3.95 -7.24 -0.88
CA ALA A 25 -4.32 -7.67 0.47
C ALA A 25 -3.35 -7.11 1.53
N VAL A 26 -2.05 -7.07 1.23
CA VAL A 26 -1.04 -6.44 2.11
C VAL A 26 -1.30 -4.93 2.22
N ALA A 27 -1.53 -4.24 1.10
CA ALA A 27 -1.78 -2.80 1.10
C ALA A 27 -3.05 -2.41 1.89
N GLN A 28 -4.13 -3.18 1.73
CA GLN A 28 -5.37 -3.00 2.50
C GLN A 28 -5.12 -3.25 3.99
N GLY A 29 -4.42 -4.33 4.34
CA GLY A 29 -4.10 -4.64 5.72
C GLY A 29 -3.22 -3.58 6.39
N LEU A 30 -2.33 -2.93 5.65
CA LEU A 30 -1.54 -1.80 6.16
C LEU A 30 -2.41 -0.57 6.43
N LYS A 31 -3.35 -0.24 5.54
CA LYS A 31 -4.30 0.86 5.73
C LYS A 31 -5.15 0.70 6.99
N GLU A 32 -5.58 -0.52 7.29
CA GLU A 32 -6.33 -0.84 8.51
C GLU A 32 -5.49 -0.70 9.78
N ARG A 33 -4.19 -1.06 9.71
CA ARG A 33 -3.27 -1.06 10.86
C ARG A 33 -2.64 0.30 11.14
N LEU A 34 -2.63 1.20 10.16
CA LEU A 34 -2.01 2.52 10.23
C LEU A 34 -3.04 3.65 10.00
N PRO A 35 -4.15 3.70 10.75
CA PRO A 35 -5.22 4.68 10.50
C PRO A 35 -4.79 6.13 10.74
N GLN A 36 -3.66 6.36 11.44
CA GLN A 36 -3.09 7.69 11.67
C GLN A 36 -2.33 8.26 10.46
N TYR A 37 -2.00 7.44 9.45
CA TYR A 37 -1.25 7.85 8.28
C TYR A 37 -2.12 7.70 7.02
N GLU A 38 -2.00 8.67 6.11
CA GLU A 38 -2.52 8.49 4.76
C GLU A 38 -1.74 7.36 4.09
N THR A 39 -2.46 6.34 3.61
CA THR A 39 -1.87 5.12 3.06
C THR A 39 -2.43 4.87 1.66
N ASP A 40 -1.53 4.65 0.70
CA ASP A 40 -1.87 4.30 -0.68
C ASP A 40 -0.88 3.26 -1.26
N TRP A 41 -1.16 2.75 -2.47
CA TRP A 41 -0.33 1.75 -3.12
C TRP A 41 -0.29 1.90 -4.64
N GLY A 42 0.77 1.41 -5.27
CA GLY A 42 0.93 1.47 -6.73
C GLY A 42 2.02 0.55 -7.27
N PHE A 43 2.07 0.46 -8.60
CA PHE A 43 3.09 -0.29 -9.34
C PHE A 43 4.03 0.66 -10.11
N LEU A 44 5.31 0.31 -10.16
CA LEU A 44 6.38 1.04 -10.85
C LEU A 44 7.03 0.18 -11.95
#